data_AF-A0A7J9YYW4-F1
#
_entry.id   AF-A0A7J9YYW4-F1
#
_cell.length_a   1.000
_cell.length_b   1.000
_cell.length_c   1.000
_cell.angle_alpha   90.00
_cell.angle_beta   90.00
_cell.angle_gamma   90.00
#
_symmetry.space_group_name_H-M   'P 1'
#
loop_
_entity.id
_entity.type
_entity.pdbx_description
1 polymer ?
#
loop_
_entity_poly.entity_id
_entity_poly.type
_entity_poly.pdbx_seq_one_letter_code
_entity_poly.pdbx_strand_id
1 'polypeptide(L)'
;MLATAGSNPLPPRGQDGTALVGDPPVLAPAENCTIHNYNVVPLRSGRHVLVSGNYQAGTWATDFTEPANPATLGWSDPPIFTRPGNLSELAGAWSSYWYNNFIYESSITEGVNVFRLSGKATRGALRLSHLNPQTQEFSLP
;
A
#
# COMPACT_ATOMS: atom_id res chain seq x y z
N MET A 1 7.74 -5.64 -10.68
CA MET A 1 8.88 -4.98 -10.01
C MET A 1 9.11 -5.58 -8.62
N LEU A 2 10.36 -5.74 -8.22
CA LEU A 2 10.78 -6.39 -6.97
C LEU A 2 10.92 -5.34 -5.87
N ALA A 3 10.24 -5.49 -4.74
CA ALA A 3 10.48 -4.66 -3.57
C ALA A 3 11.16 -5.49 -2.48
N THR A 4 12.40 -5.12 -2.16
CA THR A 4 13.20 -5.69 -1.08
C THR A 4 13.37 -4.64 0.01
N ALA A 5 12.98 -4.97 1.23
CA ALA A 5 13.24 -4.17 2.42
C ALA A 5 14.76 -4.04 2.67
N GLY A 6 15.35 -2.89 2.33
CA GLY A 6 16.77 -2.58 2.49
C GLY A 6 17.00 -1.09 2.76
N SER A 7 17.99 -0.78 3.58
CA SER A 7 18.23 0.52 4.26
C SER A 7 18.80 1.65 3.40
N ASN A 8 18.42 1.77 2.12
CA ASN A 8 18.93 2.84 1.24
C ASN A 8 18.05 4.10 1.28
N PRO A 9 18.64 5.29 1.09
CA PRO A 9 17.89 6.54 0.97
C PRO A 9 16.97 6.55 -0.25
N LEU A 10 15.86 7.26 -0.10
CA LEU A 10 14.67 7.23 -0.94
C LEU A 10 14.79 7.95 -2.30
N PRO A 11 14.14 7.45 -3.36
CA PRO A 11 13.80 8.25 -4.52
C PRO A 11 12.63 9.21 -4.22
N PRO A 12 12.59 10.41 -4.82
CA PRO A 12 11.47 11.33 -4.72
C PRO A 12 10.20 10.76 -5.38
N ARG A 13 9.04 11.33 -5.04
CA ARG A 13 7.73 11.06 -5.66
C ARG A 13 7.86 10.90 -7.18
N GLY A 14 7.30 9.83 -7.74
CA GLY A 14 7.13 9.68 -9.18
C GLY A 14 8.29 9.13 -10.02
N GLN A 15 9.23 8.34 -9.47
CA GLN A 15 10.18 7.60 -10.31
C GLN A 15 9.82 6.09 -10.36
N ASP A 16 9.29 5.69 -11.52
CA ASP A 16 9.26 4.33 -12.06
C ASP A 16 8.37 3.26 -11.40
N GLY A 17 7.37 3.61 -10.58
CA GLY A 17 6.50 2.60 -9.95
C GLY A 17 7.27 1.61 -9.06
N THR A 18 8.50 1.98 -8.69
CA THR A 18 9.44 1.20 -7.91
C THR A 18 9.69 1.90 -6.57
N ALA A 19 8.78 1.75 -5.62
CA ALA A 19 9.17 1.81 -4.22
C ALA A 19 8.24 0.95 -3.37
N LEU A 20 8.83 0.18 -2.45
CA LEU A 20 8.18 -0.24 -1.20
C LEU A 20 9.22 -0.11 -0.06
N VAL A 21 10.04 0.94 -0.04
CA VAL A 21 10.92 1.27 1.12
C VAL A 21 11.19 2.78 1.22
N GLY A 22 10.91 3.37 2.40
CA GLY A 22 11.48 4.61 2.95
C GLY A 22 10.46 5.58 3.59
N ASP A 23 10.91 6.75 4.08
CA ASP A 23 10.09 7.78 4.76
C ASP A 23 8.82 8.19 3.97
N PRO A 24 7.71 8.45 4.68
CA PRO A 24 6.46 8.85 4.06
C PRO A 24 6.60 10.19 3.29
N PRO A 25 6.07 10.31 2.06
CA PRO A 25 6.03 11.57 1.35
C PRO A 25 5.14 12.59 2.09
N VAL A 26 5.49 13.86 1.99
CA VAL A 26 4.69 14.96 2.56
C VAL A 26 3.50 15.23 1.64
N LEU A 27 2.29 15.25 2.21
CA LEU A 27 1.06 15.58 1.48
C LEU A 27 1.10 17.02 0.96
N ALA A 28 0.77 17.20 -0.31
CA ALA A 28 0.67 18.53 -0.91
C ALA A 28 -0.71 19.18 -0.67
N PRO A 29 -0.82 20.52 -0.69
CA PRO A 29 -2.09 21.22 -0.39
C PRO A 29 -3.28 20.88 -1.30
N ALA A 30 -3.04 20.40 -2.52
CA ALA A 30 -4.09 20.06 -3.49
C ALA A 30 -4.37 18.54 -3.57
N GLU A 31 -3.66 17.75 -2.74
CA GLU A 31 -3.73 16.31 -2.72
C GLU A 31 -4.90 15.82 -1.87
N ASN A 32 -5.68 14.88 -2.40
CA ASN A 32 -6.65 14.17 -1.58
C ASN A 32 -6.08 12.83 -1.10
N CYS A 33 -6.30 12.53 0.17
CA CYS A 33 -5.89 11.28 0.77
C CYS A 33 -6.95 10.77 1.74
N THR A 34 -7.27 9.50 1.65
CA THR A 34 -8.04 8.76 2.66
C THR A 34 -7.64 7.31 2.59
N ILE A 35 -7.60 6.59 3.71
CA ILE A 35 -7.49 5.13 3.66
C ILE A 35 -8.82 4.61 3.12
N HIS A 36 -8.84 4.16 1.88
CA HIS A 36 -10.09 3.80 1.22
C HIS A 36 -10.40 2.31 1.39
N ASN A 37 -9.54 1.44 0.86
CA ASN A 37 -9.75 -0.01 0.86
C ASN A 37 -8.42 -0.74 1.11
N TYR A 38 -8.45 -1.72 2.01
CA TYR A 38 -7.25 -2.36 2.56
C TYR A 38 -7.49 -3.80 3.00
N ASN A 39 -6.40 -4.55 3.24
CA ASN A 39 -6.44 -5.78 4.02
C ASN A 39 -5.17 -5.95 4.87
N VAL A 40 -5.23 -6.90 5.81
CA VAL A 40 -4.08 -7.27 6.65
C VAL A 40 -3.46 -8.54 6.11
N VAL A 41 -2.13 -8.57 6.01
CA VAL A 41 -1.39 -9.76 5.60
C VAL A 41 -1.59 -10.87 6.64
N PRO A 42 -2.00 -12.08 6.24
CA PRO A 42 -2.24 -13.18 7.17
C PRO A 42 -0.91 -13.78 7.66
N LEU A 43 -0.41 -13.31 8.81
CA LEU A 43 0.90 -13.68 9.35
C LEU A 43 0.78 -14.58 10.58
N ARG A 44 1.48 -15.72 10.55
CA ARG A 44 1.60 -16.62 11.73
C ARG A 44 2.43 -16.04 12.87
N SER A 45 3.16 -14.95 12.63
CA SER A 45 4.04 -14.34 13.62
C SER A 45 3.32 -13.46 14.64
N GLY A 46 1.99 -13.26 14.51
CA GLY A 46 1.25 -12.27 15.29
C GLY A 46 1.54 -10.82 14.92
N ARG A 47 2.24 -10.58 13.80
CA ARG A 47 2.44 -9.23 13.26
C ARG A 47 1.23 -8.80 12.47
N HIS A 48 0.89 -7.52 12.58
CA HIS A 48 -0.19 -6.90 11.82
C HIS A 48 0.41 -5.98 10.76
N VAL A 49 0.41 -6.45 9.51
CA VAL A 49 0.86 -5.65 8.37
C VAL A 49 -0.35 -5.28 7.51
N LEU A 50 -0.69 -4.00 7.48
CA LEU A 50 -1.76 -3.42 6.67
C LEU A 50 -1.24 -3.12 5.27
N VAL A 51 -2.01 -3.47 4.24
CA VAL A 51 -1.84 -2.96 2.89
C VAL A 51 -3.07 -2.12 2.54
N SER A 52 -2.87 -0.84 2.22
CA SER A 52 -3.96 0.11 1.96
C SER A 52 -3.78 0.90 0.66
N GLY A 53 -4.91 1.19 0.01
CA GLY A 53 -5.00 2.20 -1.06
C GLY A 53 -5.45 3.54 -0.50
N ASN A 54 -4.73 4.61 -0.86
CA ASN A 54 -4.83 5.92 -0.21
C ASN A 54 -5.10 7.10 -1.17
N TYR A 55 -5.94 6.93 -2.19
CA TYR A 55 -6.13 7.92 -3.28
C TYR A 55 -4.78 8.42 -3.80
N GLN A 56 -4.55 9.73 -3.87
CA GLN A 56 -3.35 10.30 -4.47
C GLN A 56 -2.08 10.07 -3.65
N ALA A 57 -2.18 9.63 -2.39
CA ALA A 57 -1.04 9.14 -1.62
C ALA A 57 -0.64 7.70 -2.02
N GLY A 58 -1.45 7.01 -2.83
CA GLY A 58 -1.12 5.73 -3.45
C GLY A 58 -1.22 4.50 -2.53
N THR A 59 -0.46 3.46 -2.83
CA THR A 59 -0.46 2.17 -2.10
C THR A 59 0.55 2.17 -0.97
N TRP A 60 0.15 1.74 0.23
CA TRP A 60 1.02 1.70 1.41
C TRP A 60 1.02 0.32 2.07
N ALA A 61 2.17 -0.07 2.62
CA ALA A 61 2.34 -1.18 3.52
C ALA A 61 2.83 -0.68 4.88
N THR A 62 2.06 -0.92 5.93
CA THR A 62 2.31 -0.40 7.28
C THR A 62 2.29 -1.53 8.30
N ASP A 63 3.35 -1.66 9.09
CA ASP A 63 3.31 -2.49 10.29
C ASP A 63 2.61 -1.72 11.40
N PHE A 64 1.46 -2.23 11.84
CA PHE A 64 0.68 -1.68 12.94
C PHE A 64 0.55 -2.68 14.08
N THR A 65 1.51 -3.60 14.21
CA THR A 65 1.55 -4.59 15.30
C THR A 65 1.47 -3.91 16.67
N GLU A 66 2.14 -2.76 16.83
CA GLU A 66 1.95 -1.84 17.93
C GLU A 66 1.21 -0.58 17.43
N PRO A 67 -0.11 -0.46 17.65
CA PRO A 67 -0.90 0.63 17.11
C PRO A 67 -0.50 2.01 17.62
N ALA A 68 0.13 2.11 18.80
CA ALA A 68 0.65 3.38 19.32
C ALA A 68 1.96 3.82 18.63
N ASN A 69 2.61 2.91 17.89
CA ASN A 69 3.87 3.18 17.19
C ASN A 69 3.94 2.43 15.84
N PRO A 70 3.07 2.76 14.87
CA PRO A 70 3.07 2.12 13.56
C PRO A 70 4.32 2.50 12.77
N ALA A 71 4.80 1.58 11.95
CA ALA A 71 5.98 1.76 11.12
C ALA A 71 5.66 1.54 9.64
N THR A 72 6.01 2.50 8.80
CA THR A 72 5.92 2.36 7.33
C THR A 72 6.92 1.32 6.86
N LEU A 73 6.44 0.30 6.15
CA LEU A 73 7.27 -0.73 5.53
C LEU A 73 7.60 -0.37 4.07
N GLY A 74 6.72 0.36 3.41
CA GLY A 74 6.88 0.80 2.03
C GLY A 74 5.64 1.46 1.45
N TRP A 75 5.81 2.21 0.37
CA TRP A 75 4.72 2.91 -0.32
C TRP A 75 5.05 3.12 -1.80
N SER A 76 4.00 3.25 -2.63
CA SER A 76 4.04 3.69 -4.02
C SER A 76 3.11 4.90 -4.16
N ASP A 77 3.70 6.10 -4.24
CA ASP A 77 2.99 7.39 -4.31
C ASP A 77 3.19 8.00 -5.71
N PRO A 78 2.15 7.99 -6.55
CA PRO A 78 2.21 8.58 -7.88
C PRO A 78 2.25 10.11 -7.80
N PRO A 79 2.67 10.82 -8.88
CA PRO A 79 2.52 12.26 -8.95
C PRO A 79 1.07 12.70 -8.72
N ILE A 80 0.90 13.87 -8.07
CA ILE A 80 -0.43 14.46 -7.84
C ILE A 80 -1.10 14.71 -9.19
N PHE A 81 -2.34 14.27 -9.32
CA PHE A 81 -3.21 14.62 -10.42
C PHE A 81 -4.07 15.83 -10.05
N THR A 82 -3.85 16.94 -10.73
CA THR A 82 -4.70 18.14 -10.59
C THR A 82 -5.07 18.69 -11.96
N ARG A 83 -6.28 19.23 -12.10
CA ARG A 83 -6.68 20.05 -13.25
C ARG A 83 -6.64 21.52 -12.86
N PRO A 84 -6.30 22.44 -13.78
CA PRO A 84 -6.32 23.87 -13.49
C PRO A 84 -7.66 24.31 -12.91
N GLY A 85 -7.64 24.95 -11.74
CA GLY A 85 -8.83 25.45 -11.07
C GLY A 85 -9.61 24.44 -10.22
N ASN A 86 -9.17 23.19 -10.10
CA ASN A 86 -9.78 22.22 -9.21
C ASN A 86 -8.79 21.74 -8.12
N LEU A 87 -9.19 21.90 -6.86
CA LEU A 87 -8.49 21.36 -5.71
C LEU A 87 -9.16 20.03 -5.33
N SER A 88 -8.37 18.97 -5.12
CA SER A 88 -8.86 17.63 -4.73
C SER A 88 -9.55 16.80 -5.83
N GLU A 89 -8.91 16.67 -7.00
CA GLU A 89 -9.37 15.73 -8.03
C GLU A 89 -9.36 14.28 -7.54
N LEU A 90 -10.35 13.49 -7.93
CA LEU A 90 -10.41 12.06 -7.61
C LEU A 90 -9.40 11.30 -8.47
N ALA A 91 -8.31 10.81 -7.86
CA ALA A 91 -7.24 10.08 -8.53
C ALA A 91 -6.46 9.19 -7.55
N GLY A 92 -5.57 8.34 -8.10
CA GLY A 92 -4.69 7.46 -7.33
C GLY A 92 -5.34 6.14 -6.89
N ALA A 93 -4.84 5.52 -5.82
CA ALA A 93 -5.21 4.17 -5.39
C ALA A 93 -6.59 4.12 -4.73
N TRP A 94 -7.58 3.54 -5.41
CA TRP A 94 -8.91 3.24 -4.85
C TRP A 94 -8.83 2.11 -3.83
N SER A 95 -8.13 1.03 -4.16
CA SER A 95 -8.01 -0.14 -3.28
C SER A 95 -6.66 -0.81 -3.45
N SER A 96 -6.08 -1.29 -2.36
CA SER A 96 -4.87 -2.11 -2.43
C SER A 96 -5.01 -3.31 -1.52
N TYR A 97 -4.81 -4.50 -2.10
CA TYR A 97 -4.98 -5.76 -1.39
C TYR A 97 -3.77 -6.67 -1.55
N TRP A 98 -3.26 -7.16 -0.44
CA TRP A 98 -2.27 -8.22 -0.44
C TRP A 98 -2.90 -9.58 -0.76
N TYR A 99 -2.28 -10.33 -1.67
CA TYR A 99 -2.57 -11.74 -1.91
C TYR A 99 -1.30 -12.48 -2.35
N ASN A 100 -0.88 -13.49 -1.57
CA ASN A 100 0.22 -14.41 -1.88
C ASN A 100 1.54 -13.71 -2.31
N ASN A 101 1.97 -12.71 -1.54
CA ASN A 101 3.17 -11.86 -1.72
C ASN A 101 3.06 -10.75 -2.77
N PHE A 102 1.89 -10.57 -3.37
CA PHE A 102 1.63 -9.48 -4.29
C PHE A 102 0.62 -8.52 -3.69
N ILE A 103 0.75 -7.23 -4.00
CA ILE A 103 -0.27 -6.23 -3.77
C ILE A 103 -0.93 -5.96 -5.11
N TYR A 104 -2.25 -6.09 -5.15
CA TYR A 104 -3.08 -5.72 -6.28
C TYR A 104 -3.74 -4.39 -5.96
N GLU A 105 -3.33 -3.35 -6.67
CA GLU A 105 -3.90 -2.02 -6.58
C GLU A 105 -4.89 -1.80 -7.71
N SER A 106 -6.05 -1.23 -7.40
CA SER A 106 -6.95 -0.61 -8.36
C SER A 106 -6.76 0.90 -8.28
N SER A 107 -6.13 1.48 -9.30
CA SER A 107 -5.97 2.92 -9.49
C SER A 107 -7.18 3.50 -10.22
N ILE A 108 -7.68 4.63 -9.74
CA ILE A 108 -8.82 5.38 -10.31
C ILE A 108 -8.53 5.78 -11.77
N THR A 109 -7.28 6.15 -12.05
CA THR A 109 -6.88 6.75 -13.33
C THR A 109 -6.08 5.81 -14.22
N GLU A 110 -5.46 4.77 -13.66
CA GLU A 110 -4.49 3.91 -14.38
C GLU A 110 -4.96 2.46 -14.53
N GLY A 111 -6.03 2.03 -13.86
CA GLY A 111 -6.47 0.65 -13.88
C GLY A 111 -5.79 -0.19 -12.80
N VAL A 112 -5.06 -1.24 -13.17
CA VAL A 112 -4.50 -2.20 -12.20
C VAL A 112 -2.98 -2.13 -12.16
N ASN A 113 -2.43 -1.91 -10.96
CA ASN A 113 -1.01 -2.02 -10.67
C ASN A 113 -0.74 -3.24 -9.78
N VAL A 114 0.37 -3.94 -10.03
CA VAL A 114 0.76 -5.13 -9.26
C VAL A 114 2.17 -4.99 -8.70
N PHE A 115 2.27 -4.95 -7.38
CA PHE A 115 3.53 -4.83 -6.65
C PHE A 115 3.88 -6.15 -5.98
N ARG A 116 5.18 -6.41 -5.77
CA ARG A 116 5.62 -7.55 -4.95
C ARG A 116 6.01 -7.05 -3.56
N LEU A 117 5.30 -7.49 -2.53
CA LEU A 117 5.62 -7.23 -1.13
C LEU A 117 6.26 -8.47 -0.50
N SER A 118 7.58 -8.53 -0.51
CA SER A 118 8.34 -9.60 0.12
C SER A 118 9.46 -9.05 0.99
N GLY A 119 9.49 -9.42 2.27
CA GLY A 119 10.53 -8.99 3.18
C GLY A 119 10.50 -9.74 4.50
N LYS A 120 11.35 -9.34 5.45
CA LYS A 120 11.33 -9.91 6.80
C LYS A 120 9.97 -9.69 7.48
N ALA A 121 9.31 -8.56 7.21
CA ALA A 121 8.02 -8.20 7.78
C ALA A 121 6.85 -9.09 7.35
N THR A 122 6.88 -9.60 6.12
CA THR A 122 5.85 -10.48 5.56
C THR A 122 6.31 -11.94 5.46
N ARG A 123 7.45 -12.29 6.07
CA ARG A 123 7.97 -13.65 6.04
C ARG A 123 7.04 -14.59 6.80
N GLY A 124 6.69 -15.71 6.19
CA GLY A 124 5.78 -16.69 6.79
C GLY A 124 4.29 -16.34 6.64
N ALA A 125 3.95 -15.41 5.75
CA ALA A 125 2.57 -15.17 5.36
C ALA A 125 1.90 -16.47 4.88
N LEU A 126 0.66 -16.68 5.29
CA LEU A 126 -0.15 -17.80 4.85
C LEU A 126 -0.36 -17.70 3.33
N ARG A 127 -0.21 -18.83 2.65
CA ARG A 127 -0.68 -18.95 1.27
C ARG A 127 -2.13 -19.37 1.28
N LEU A 128 -2.95 -18.58 0.61
CA LEU A 128 -4.39 -18.80 0.51
C LEU A 128 -4.74 -19.20 -0.93
N SER A 129 -5.62 -20.20 -1.09
CA SER A 129 -6.16 -20.56 -2.40
C SER A 129 -7.16 -19.54 -2.93
N HIS A 130 -7.79 -18.79 -2.02
CA HIS A 130 -8.77 -17.75 -2.31
C HIS A 130 -8.74 -16.70 -1.19
N LEU A 131 -8.99 -15.44 -1.55
CA LEU A 131 -9.09 -14.33 -0.61
C LEU A 131 -9.98 -13.24 -1.22
N ASN A 132 -11.12 -12.98 -0.59
CA ASN A 132 -11.92 -11.79 -0.87
C ASN A 132 -11.81 -10.81 0.31
N PRO A 133 -11.01 -9.75 0.21
CA PRO A 133 -10.80 -8.83 1.33
C PRO A 133 -12.00 -7.90 1.61
N GLN A 134 -12.95 -7.76 0.69
CA GLN A 134 -14.14 -6.92 0.90
C GLN A 134 -15.28 -7.65 1.62
N THR A 135 -15.35 -8.97 1.49
CA THR A 135 -16.30 -9.79 2.23
C THR A 135 -15.54 -10.66 3.21
N GLN A 136 -15.79 -10.54 4.52
CA GLN A 136 -15.20 -11.46 5.49
C GLN A 136 -15.79 -12.87 5.27
N GLU A 137 -15.10 -13.69 4.48
CA GLU A 137 -15.57 -15.04 4.14
C GLU A 137 -15.30 -16.04 5.27
N PHE A 138 -14.25 -15.79 6.06
CA PHE A 138 -13.87 -16.58 7.23
C PHE A 138 -12.99 -15.75 8.16
N SER A 139 -12.93 -16.15 9.42
CA SER A 139 -11.97 -15.59 10.38
C SER A 139 -10.70 -16.41 10.36
N LEU A 140 -9.57 -15.75 10.14
CA LEU A 140 -8.26 -16.34 10.39
C LEU A 140 -8.07 -16.42 11.92
N PRO A 141 -7.61 -17.57 12.45
CA PRO A 141 -7.40 -17.76 13.89
C PRO A 141 -6.29 -16.88 14.44
#